data_AF-A0A946BE95-F1
#
_entry.id   AF-A0A946BE95-F1
#
_cell.length_a   1.000
_cell.length_b   1.000
_cell.length_c   1.000
_cell.angle_alpha   90.00
_cell.angle_beta   90.00
_cell.angle_gamma   90.00
#
_symmetry.space_group_name_H-M   'P 1'
#
loop_
_entity.id
_entity.type
_entity.pdbx_description
1 polymer ?
#
loop_
_entity_poly.entity_id
_entity_poly.type
_entity_poly.pdbx_seq_one_letter_code
_entity_poly.pdbx_strand_id
1 'polypeptide(L)'
;MQRTNQVSIPLIFDNVIRYIINILIIYIIIILVLNLGKNLYSIKTFFNGDLIGNNLSNAITDILSFLVMIELFRGFIEYFKAKRIRLHSMIDPAIIFIVRELIIQLYAHEKMGGNTLIGFGILLLCLGVVRSLALLFSPDDNTFAK
;
A
#
# COMPACT_ATOMS: atom_id res chain seq x y z
N MET A 1 34.42 -28.00 28.78
CA MET A 1 34.81 -26.99 27.77
C MET A 1 33.97 -27.20 26.52
N GLN A 2 33.54 -26.10 25.90
CA GLN A 2 32.79 -25.98 24.64
C GLN A 2 31.29 -26.33 24.65
N ARG A 3 30.45 -25.29 24.82
CA ARG A 3 29.15 -25.24 24.16
C ARG A 3 28.99 -23.88 23.47
N THR A 4 29.29 -23.93 22.18
CA THR A 4 29.14 -22.97 21.10
C THR A 4 28.31 -21.71 21.38
N ASN A 5 28.99 -20.58 21.24
CA ASN A 5 28.48 -19.23 21.05
C ASN A 5 27.59 -19.18 19.79
N GLN A 6 26.29 -19.44 19.92
CA GLN A 6 25.28 -19.22 18.88
C GLN A 6 25.09 -17.71 18.74
N VAL A 7 25.98 -17.06 17.99
CA VAL A 7 25.87 -15.65 17.64
C VAL A 7 24.56 -15.45 16.88
N SER A 8 23.74 -14.58 17.43
CA SER A 8 22.34 -14.32 17.12
C SER A 8 22.15 -13.69 15.73
N ILE A 9 22.29 -14.48 14.66
CA ILE A 9 21.89 -14.08 13.29
C ILE A 9 20.51 -13.39 13.23
N PRO A 10 19.45 -13.84 13.96
CA PRO A 10 18.17 -13.13 13.94
C PRO A 10 18.25 -11.71 14.51
N LEU A 11 19.08 -11.44 15.52
CA LEU A 11 19.19 -10.10 16.12
C LEU A 11 19.86 -9.09 15.19
N ILE A 12 20.88 -9.52 14.44
CA ILE A 12 21.57 -8.66 13.46
C ILE A 12 20.62 -8.38 12.29
N PHE A 13 19.93 -9.40 11.78
CA PHE A 13 18.95 -9.26 10.72
C PHE A 13 17.83 -8.29 11.10
N ASP A 14 17.24 -8.45 12.28
CA ASP A 14 16.17 -7.58 12.77
C ASP A 14 16.61 -6.12 12.92
N ASN A 15 17.86 -5.90 13.33
CA ASN A 15 18.39 -4.55 13.52
C ASN A 15 18.66 -3.85 12.17
N VAL A 16 19.20 -4.59 11.20
CA VAL A 16 19.40 -4.11 9.83
C VAL A 16 18.06 -3.79 9.17
N ILE A 17 17.07 -4.68 9.32
CA ILE A 17 15.72 -4.51 8.79
C ILE A 17 15.05 -3.26 9.39
N ARG A 18 15.16 -3.05 10.70
CA ARG A 18 14.65 -1.85 11.37
C ARG A 18 15.30 -0.58 10.84
N TYR A 19 16.61 -0.62 10.58
CA TYR A 19 17.35 0.50 10.04
C TYR A 19 16.92 0.84 8.61
N ILE A 20 16.82 -0.17 7.73
CA ILE A 20 16.33 -0.03 6.36
C ILE A 20 14.92 0.57 6.36
N ILE A 21 14.04 0.11 7.25
CA ILE A 21 12.67 0.62 7.32
C ILE A 21 12.59 2.05 7.78
N ASN A 22 13.39 2.44 8.76
CA ASN A 22 13.43 3.82 9.20
C ASN A 22 13.89 4.75 8.07
N ILE A 23 14.92 4.35 7.30
CA ILE A 23 15.37 5.07 6.11
C ILE A 23 14.26 5.13 5.06
N LEU A 24 13.56 4.02 4.81
CA LEU A 24 12.44 3.97 3.86
C LEU A 24 11.34 4.96 4.27
N ILE A 25 10.93 4.96 5.55
CA ILE A 25 9.94 5.91 6.10
C ILE A 25 10.34 7.35 5.84
N ILE A 26 11.59 7.70 6.13
CA ILE A 26 12.11 9.06 5.90
C ILE A 26 12.06 9.40 4.40
N TYR A 27 12.49 8.48 3.54
CA TYR A 27 12.46 8.64 2.08
C TYR A 27 11.04 8.88 1.56
N ILE A 28 10.06 8.13 2.03
CA ILE A 28 8.64 8.28 1.68
C ILE A 28 8.13 9.67 2.05
N ILE A 29 8.41 10.09 3.28
CA ILE A 29 7.99 11.41 3.79
C ILE A 29 8.59 12.51 2.92
N ILE A 30 9.87 12.40 2.55
CA ILE A 30 10.53 13.39 1.69
C ILE A 30 9.85 13.45 0.32
N ILE A 31 9.63 12.31 -0.35
CA ILE A 31 9.00 12.32 -1.68
C ILE A 31 7.58 12.87 -1.60
N LEU A 32 6.84 12.53 -0.55
CA LEU A 32 5.51 13.09 -0.34
C LEU A 32 5.54 14.60 -0.22
N VAL A 33 6.40 15.14 0.64
CA VAL A 33 6.52 16.58 0.86
C VAL A 33 6.95 17.30 -0.43
N LEU A 34 7.93 16.76 -1.15
CA LEU A 34 8.41 17.36 -2.41
C LEU A 34 7.31 17.44 -3.46
N ASN A 35 6.55 16.36 -3.62
CA ASN A 35 5.51 16.33 -4.64
C ASN A 35 4.25 17.09 -4.23
N LEU A 36 3.85 17.04 -2.96
CA LEU A 36 2.81 17.92 -2.43
C LEU A 36 3.17 19.39 -2.66
N GLY A 37 4.42 19.77 -2.36
CA GLY A 37 4.92 21.12 -2.60
C GLY A 37 4.86 21.52 -4.08
N LYS A 38 5.29 20.63 -4.98
CA LYS A 38 5.21 20.86 -6.44
C LYS A 38 3.75 21.03 -6.90
N ASN A 39 2.83 20.19 -6.44
CA ASN A 39 1.42 20.26 -6.81
C ASN A 39 0.78 21.56 -6.28
N LEU A 40 1.06 21.94 -5.03
CA LEU A 40 0.61 23.21 -4.46
C LEU A 40 1.13 24.44 -5.22
N TYR A 41 2.39 24.41 -5.67
CA TYR A 41 2.94 25.48 -6.49
C TYR A 41 2.25 25.55 -7.86
N SER A 42 1.98 24.39 -8.46
CA SER A 42 1.23 24.28 -9.72
C SER A 42 -0.19 24.85 -9.62
N ILE A 43 -0.80 24.78 -8.44
CA ILE A 43 -2.12 25.39 -8.18
C ILE A 43 -2.06 26.92 -8.23
N LYS A 44 -0.97 27.52 -7.76
CA LYS A 44 -0.78 28.97 -7.80
C LYS A 44 -0.65 29.50 -9.23
N THR A 45 -0.06 28.72 -10.14
CA THR A 45 0.00 29.05 -11.57
C THR A 45 -1.34 28.89 -12.30
N PHE A 46 -2.31 28.12 -11.78
CA PHE A 46 -3.66 28.00 -12.37
C PHE A 46 -4.52 29.26 -12.18
N PHE A 47 -4.18 30.14 -11.23
CA PHE A 47 -4.93 31.39 -11.00
C PHE A 47 -4.70 32.44 -12.12
N ASN A 48 -3.72 32.21 -13.02
CA ASN A 48 -3.28 33.18 -14.01
C ASN A 48 -3.62 32.84 -15.47
N GLY A 49 -4.25 31.70 -15.78
CA GLY A 49 -4.60 31.39 -17.17
C GLY A 49 -5.26 30.02 -17.38
N ASP A 50 -6.54 30.09 -17.76
CA ASP A 50 -7.33 29.22 -18.63
C ASP A 50 -7.29 27.66 -18.56
N LEU A 51 -8.44 27.07 -18.89
CA LEU A 51 -8.75 25.63 -19.07
C LEU A 51 -8.97 24.81 -17.78
N ILE A 52 -10.13 25.02 -17.18
CA ILE A 52 -10.65 24.39 -15.95
C ILE A 52 -10.88 22.86 -16.09
N GLY A 53 -11.07 22.32 -17.30
CA GLY A 53 -11.45 20.92 -17.52
C GLY A 53 -10.30 19.91 -17.47
N ASN A 54 -9.21 20.20 -18.17
CA ASN A 54 -8.10 19.28 -18.41
C ASN A 54 -7.19 19.18 -17.16
N ASN A 55 -7.06 20.30 -16.45
CA ASN A 55 -6.11 20.44 -15.34
C ASN A 55 -6.63 19.80 -14.03
N LEU A 56 -7.95 19.72 -13.83
CA LEU A 56 -8.54 19.06 -12.67
C LEU A 56 -8.34 17.54 -12.71
N SER A 57 -8.53 16.91 -13.86
CA SER A 57 -8.28 15.47 -14.03
C SER A 57 -6.81 15.14 -13.77
N ASN A 58 -5.87 15.94 -14.26
CA ASN A 58 -4.44 15.77 -13.98
C ASN A 58 -4.12 15.94 -12.49
N ALA A 59 -4.66 16.96 -11.83
CA ALA A 59 -4.44 17.17 -10.39
C ALA A 59 -4.96 15.99 -9.55
N ILE A 60 -6.10 15.41 -9.94
CA ILE A 60 -6.69 14.26 -9.25
C ILE A 60 -5.86 13.01 -9.50
N THR A 61 -5.38 12.77 -10.73
CA THR A 61 -4.47 11.67 -11.06
C THR A 61 -3.14 11.77 -10.31
N ASP A 62 -2.59 12.97 -10.16
CA ASP A 62 -1.37 13.20 -9.37
C ASP A 62 -1.59 12.88 -7.89
N ILE A 63 -2.67 13.40 -7.29
CA ILE A 63 -3.04 13.09 -5.90
C ILE A 63 -3.25 11.59 -5.71
N LEU A 64 -3.97 10.95 -6.63
CA LEU A 64 -4.22 9.52 -6.63
C LEU A 64 -2.92 8.72 -6.74
N SER A 65 -1.96 9.16 -7.55
CA SER A 65 -0.63 8.56 -7.68
C SER A 65 0.18 8.66 -6.37
N PHE A 66 0.12 9.81 -5.67
CA PHE A 66 0.71 9.93 -4.31
C PHE A 66 0.11 8.96 -3.32
N LEU A 67 -1.20 8.82 -3.42
CA LEU A 67 -2.02 8.03 -2.56
C LEU A 67 -1.73 6.52 -2.81
N VAL A 68 -1.48 6.06 -4.04
CA VAL A 68 -0.91 4.70 -4.32
C VAL A 68 0.43 4.51 -3.64
N MET A 69 1.32 5.49 -3.79
CA MET A 69 2.66 5.39 -3.27
C MET A 69 2.65 5.23 -1.75
N ILE A 70 1.89 6.06 -1.01
CA ILE A 70 1.71 5.92 0.44
C ILE A 70 1.23 4.51 0.82
N GLU A 71 0.29 3.95 0.07
CA GLU A 71 -0.31 2.65 0.39
C GLU A 71 0.66 1.48 0.18
N LEU A 72 1.43 1.51 -0.92
CA LEU A 72 2.51 0.53 -1.14
C LEU A 72 3.49 0.55 0.04
N PHE A 73 3.85 1.75 0.47
CA PHE A 73 4.73 1.94 1.60
C PHE A 73 4.13 1.51 2.93
N ARG A 74 2.82 1.71 3.15
CA ARG A 74 2.12 1.16 4.30
C ARG A 74 2.17 -0.37 4.30
N GLY A 75 1.97 -1.02 3.15
CA GLY A 75 2.11 -2.47 3.00
C GLY A 75 3.51 -2.96 3.38
N PHE A 76 4.56 -2.24 2.97
CA PHE A 76 5.94 -2.52 3.41
C PHE A 76 6.10 -2.34 4.93
N ILE A 77 5.67 -1.22 5.50
CA ILE A 77 5.78 -0.97 6.96
C ILE A 77 5.05 -2.03 7.77
N GLU A 78 3.85 -2.43 7.34
CA GLU A 78 3.03 -3.44 7.99
C GLU A 78 3.69 -4.83 7.96
N TYR A 79 4.27 -5.22 6.82
CA TYR A 79 5.09 -6.42 6.69
C TYR A 79 6.23 -6.46 7.72
N PHE A 80 6.93 -5.34 7.92
CA PHE A 80 8.06 -5.27 8.83
C PHE A 80 7.69 -5.12 10.30
N LYS A 81 6.54 -4.49 10.60
CA LYS A 81 6.04 -4.31 11.97
C LYS A 81 5.45 -5.60 12.53
N ALA A 82 4.82 -6.42 11.69
CA ALA A 82 4.18 -7.66 12.12
C ALA A 82 5.18 -8.76 12.51
N LYS A 83 6.41 -8.77 11.95
CA LYS A 83 7.49 -9.76 12.18
C LYS A 83 7.08 -11.24 12.00
N ARG A 84 5.82 -11.50 11.63
CA ARG A 84 5.19 -12.74 11.19
C ARG A 84 4.07 -12.37 10.22
N ILE A 85 4.08 -12.97 9.03
CA ILE A 85 3.05 -12.77 8.02
C ILE A 85 1.80 -13.55 8.45
N ARG A 86 0.85 -12.91 9.14
CA ARG A 86 -0.51 -13.46 9.26
C ARG A 86 -1.27 -13.01 8.02
N LEU A 87 -1.68 -13.97 7.18
CA LEU A 87 -2.40 -13.72 5.93
C LEU A 87 -3.64 -12.82 6.16
N HIS A 88 -4.33 -12.99 7.28
CA HIS A 88 -5.45 -12.15 7.71
C HIS A 88 -5.09 -10.66 7.83
N SER A 89 -3.89 -10.33 8.31
CA SER A 89 -3.47 -8.93 8.52
C SER A 89 -3.07 -8.23 7.23
N MET A 90 -2.77 -8.98 6.15
CA MET A 90 -2.32 -8.40 4.89
C MET A 90 -3.41 -8.33 3.82
N ILE A 91 -4.46 -9.15 3.91
CA ILE A 91 -5.55 -9.13 2.93
C ILE A 91 -6.36 -7.83 3.01
N ASP A 92 -6.64 -7.30 4.21
CA ASP A 92 -7.43 -6.07 4.34
C ASP A 92 -6.76 -4.86 3.66
N PRO A 93 -5.46 -4.56 3.90
CA PRO A 93 -4.74 -3.55 3.14
C PRO A 93 -4.66 -3.84 1.63
N ALA A 94 -4.52 -5.12 1.24
CA ALA A 94 -4.41 -5.49 -0.17
C ALA A 94 -5.71 -5.23 -0.95
N ILE A 95 -6.88 -5.50 -0.37
CA ILE A 95 -8.17 -5.20 -1.00
C ILE A 95 -8.31 -3.69 -1.21
N ILE A 96 -8.00 -2.89 -0.18
CA ILE A 96 -8.07 -1.42 -0.24
C ILE A 96 -7.14 -0.88 -1.34
N PHE A 97 -5.94 -1.45 -1.47
CA PHE A 97 -4.97 -1.09 -2.51
C PHE A 97 -5.52 -1.33 -3.93
N ILE A 98 -6.12 -2.50 -4.20
CA ILE A 98 -6.68 -2.82 -5.51
C ILE A 98 -7.88 -1.93 -5.85
N VAL A 99 -8.80 -1.74 -4.90
CA VAL A 99 -9.99 -0.89 -5.12
C VAL A 99 -9.55 0.53 -5.45
N ARG A 100 -8.51 1.02 -4.78
CA ARG A 100 -7.91 2.32 -5.06
C ARG A 100 -7.36 2.38 -6.49
N GLU A 101 -6.51 1.45 -6.89
CA GLU A 101 -5.94 1.41 -8.24
C GLU A 101 -7.03 1.44 -9.34
N LEU A 102 -8.15 0.75 -9.11
CA LEU A 102 -9.32 0.81 -9.98
C LEU A 102 -9.91 2.22 -10.07
N ILE A 103 -10.09 2.92 -8.95
CA ILE A 103 -10.58 4.31 -8.90
C ILE A 103 -9.64 5.23 -9.71
N ILE A 104 -8.33 5.00 -9.66
CA ILE A 104 -7.34 5.82 -10.36
C ILE A 104 -7.46 5.67 -11.85
N GLN A 105 -7.41 4.45 -12.34
CA GLN A 105 -7.52 4.17 -13.77
C GLN A 105 -8.88 4.64 -14.32
N LEU A 106 -9.93 4.63 -13.50
CA LEU A 106 -11.25 5.15 -13.89
C LEU A 106 -11.24 6.69 -13.98
N TYR A 107 -10.55 7.38 -13.07
CA TYR A 107 -10.53 8.83 -13.02
C TYR A 107 -9.52 9.47 -13.99
N ALA A 108 -8.41 8.78 -14.24
CA ALA A 108 -7.34 9.23 -15.13
C ALA A 108 -7.76 9.29 -16.61
N HIS A 109 -9.02 8.97 -16.94
CA HIS A 109 -9.56 8.97 -18.31
C HIS A 109 -8.72 8.17 -19.31
N GLU A 110 -7.86 7.26 -18.84
CA GLU A 110 -7.28 6.25 -19.70
C GLU A 110 -8.43 5.39 -20.22
N LYS A 111 -8.43 5.11 -21.52
CA LYS A 111 -9.44 4.25 -22.14
C LYS A 111 -9.29 2.85 -21.54
N MET A 112 -9.94 2.61 -20.41
CA MET A 112 -10.06 1.31 -19.80
C MET A 112 -10.72 0.39 -20.84
N GLY A 113 -9.93 -0.51 -21.43
CA GLY A 113 -10.48 -1.59 -22.21
C GLY A 113 -11.39 -2.44 -21.31
N GLY A 114 -12.54 -2.88 -21.81
CA GLY A 114 -13.47 -3.71 -21.02
C GLY A 114 -12.80 -4.94 -20.39
N ASN A 115 -11.75 -5.47 -21.02
CA ASN A 115 -10.92 -6.55 -20.46
C ASN A 115 -10.22 -6.18 -19.15
N THR A 116 -9.71 -4.95 -19.01
CA THR A 116 -9.02 -4.50 -17.78
C THR A 116 -9.99 -4.45 -16.61
N LEU A 117 -11.20 -3.93 -16.83
CA LEU A 117 -12.23 -3.85 -15.80
C LEU A 117 -12.71 -5.23 -15.34
N ILE A 118 -12.87 -6.17 -16.28
CA ILE A 118 -13.17 -7.58 -15.97
C ILE A 118 -12.03 -8.20 -15.17
N GLY A 119 -10.77 -7.92 -15.53
CA GLY A 119 -9.59 -8.36 -14.78
C GLY A 119 -9.59 -7.89 -13.32
N PHE A 120 -9.88 -6.62 -13.08
CA PHE A 120 -10.05 -6.08 -11.72
C PHE A 120 -11.21 -6.74 -10.97
N GLY A 121 -12.33 -7.01 -11.65
CA GLY A 121 -13.46 -7.73 -11.07
C GLY A 121 -13.11 -9.14 -10.62
N ILE A 122 -12.41 -9.91 -11.46
CA ILE A 122 -11.93 -11.26 -11.12
C ILE A 122 -10.91 -11.21 -9.97
N LEU A 123 -10.00 -10.23 -9.99
CA LEU A 123 -9.00 -10.06 -8.95
C LEU A 123 -9.66 -9.77 -7.58
N LEU A 124 -10.63 -8.84 -7.54
CA LEU A 124 -11.38 -8.52 -6.33
C LEU A 124 -12.22 -9.70 -5.84
N LEU A 125 -12.82 -10.48 -6.75
CA LEU A 125 -13.54 -11.71 -6.40
C LEU A 125 -12.58 -12.70 -5.72
N CYS A 126 -11.40 -12.94 -6.32
CA CYS A 126 -10.39 -13.83 -5.77
C CYS A 126 -9.92 -13.38 -4.38
N LEU A 127 -9.57 -12.10 -4.20
CA LEU A 127 -9.21 -11.56 -2.89
C LEU A 127 -10.36 -11.68 -1.88
N GLY A 128 -11.60 -11.45 -2.29
CA GLY A 128 -12.78 -11.63 -1.44
C GLY A 128 -12.95 -13.08 -0.97
N VAL A 129 -12.79 -14.06 -1.87
CA VAL A 129 -12.83 -15.48 -1.53
C VAL A 129 -11.71 -15.85 -0.56
N VAL A 130 -10.47 -15.40 -0.83
CA VAL A 130 -9.33 -15.62 0.07
C VAL A 130 -9.58 -14.97 1.43
N ARG A 131 -10.19 -13.78 1.49
CA ARG A 131 -10.58 -13.11 2.74
C ARG A 131 -11.58 -13.93 3.54
N SER A 132 -12.65 -14.39 2.89
CA SER A 132 -13.69 -15.22 3.52
C SER A 132 -13.13 -16.54 4.02
N LEU A 133 -12.26 -17.19 3.25
CA LEU A 133 -11.58 -18.43 3.67
C LEU A 133 -10.63 -18.18 4.84
N ALA A 134 -9.85 -17.10 4.80
CA ALA A 134 -8.93 -16.73 5.88
C ALA A 134 -9.66 -16.35 7.18
N LEU A 135 -10.92 -15.88 7.10
CA LEU A 135 -11.77 -15.67 8.27
C LEU A 135 -12.31 -16.99 8.82
N LEU A 136 -12.83 -17.86 7.95
CA LEU A 136 -13.45 -19.12 8.35
C LEU A 136 -12.44 -20.15 8.90
N PHE A 137 -11.24 -20.19 8.33
CA PHE A 137 -10.17 -21.12 8.72
C PHE A 137 -9.18 -20.54 9.71
N SER A 138 -9.33 -19.28 10.15
CA SER A 138 -8.56 -18.78 11.30
C SER A 138 -9.03 -19.59 12.51
N PRO A 139 -8.22 -20.50 13.07
CA PRO A 139 -8.62 -21.25 14.24
C PRO A 139 -8.77 -20.24 15.38
N ASP A 140 -10.01 -19.91 15.71
CA ASP A 140 -10.29 -19.23 16.96
C ASP A 140 -9.82 -20.14 18.10
N ASP A 141 -8.98 -19.57 18.94
CA ASP A 141 -8.27 -20.17 20.08
C ASP A 141 -9.26 -20.49 21.23
N ASN A 142 -10.40 -21.09 20.92
CA ASN A 142 -11.55 -21.22 21.82
C ASN A 142 -11.73 -22.65 22.35
N THR A 143 -10.71 -23.52 22.29
CA THR A 143 -10.86 -24.95 22.68
C THR A 143 -10.13 -25.32 23.98
N PHE A 144 -9.77 -24.35 24.83
CA PHE A 144 -9.20 -24.62 26.15
C PHE A 144 -9.89 -23.81 27.27
N ALA A 145 -11.21 -23.98 27.41
CA ALA A 145 -11.92 -23.66 28.65
C ALA A 145 -13.19 -24.50 28.73
N LYS A 146 -13.04 -25.77 29.10
CA LYS A 146 -14.12 -26.59 29.65
C LYS A 146 -13.67 -27.16 30.98
#